data_AF-A0A3D2ST86-F1
#
_entry.id   AF-A0A3D2ST86-F1
#
_cell.length_a   1.000
_cell.length_b   1.000
_cell.length_c   1.000
_cell.angle_alpha   90.00
_cell.angle_beta   90.00
_cell.angle_gamma   90.00
#
_symmetry.space_group_name_H-M   'P 1'
#
loop_
_entity.id
_entity.type
_entity.pdbx_description
1 polymer ?
#
loop_
_entity_poly.entity_id
_entity_poly.type
_entity_poly.pdbx_seq_one_letter_code
_entity_poly.pdbx_strand_id
1 'polypeptide(L)'
;MDQLRQVLKDENFVLEHVRSALFTPPFKSKAMLKCFGWLEKAGAFMPLFSGLYFVEASKQVFALTKEPIRVKPVKPRNVNIGATPQPS
;
A
#
# COMPACT_ATOMS: atom_id res chain seq x y z
N MET A 1 15.51 12.35 5.00
CA MET A 1 14.65 11.16 4.80
C MET A 1 13.73 10.90 5.99
N ASP A 2 13.91 11.60 7.11
CA ASP A 2 13.22 11.31 8.37
C ASP A 2 11.70 11.51 8.29
N GLN A 3 11.25 12.53 7.57
CA GLN A 3 9.81 12.78 7.36
C GLN A 3 9.11 11.62 6.63
N LEU A 4 9.66 11.15 5.51
CA LEU A 4 9.07 10.03 4.75
C LEU A 4 9.09 8.73 5.55
N ARG A 5 10.18 8.48 6.29
CA ARG A 5 10.28 7.32 7.19
C ARG A 5 9.23 7.39 8.30
N GLN A 6 8.97 8.58 8.84
CA GLN A 6 7.95 8.77 9.87
C GLN A 6 6.55 8.46 9.31
N VAL A 7 6.18 9.04 8.18
CA VAL A 7 4.87 8.80 7.54
C VAL A 7 4.64 7.32 7.23
N LEU A 8 5.65 6.63 6.68
CA LEU A 8 5.55 5.20 6.39
C LEU A 8 5.34 4.37 7.67
N LYS A 9 6.04 4.70 8.74
CA LYS A 9 5.86 4.05 10.04
C LYS A 9 4.47 4.29 10.62
N ASP A 10 4.00 5.54 10.56
CA ASP A 10 2.66 5.92 11.06
C ASP A 10 1.56 5.13 10.33
N GLU A 11 1.79 4.81 9.05
CA GLU A 11 0.91 3.98 8.22
C GLU A 11 1.16 2.46 8.35
N ASN A 12 1.96 2.00 9.32
CA ASN A 12 2.30 0.60 9.56
C ASN A 12 3.03 -0.09 8.39
N PHE A 13 3.81 0.65 7.62
CA PHE A 13 4.76 0.06 6.68
C PHE A 13 6.07 -0.30 7.40
N VAL A 14 6.65 -1.42 7.00
CA VAL A 14 8.02 -1.83 7.36
C VAL A 14 8.92 -1.46 6.18
N LEU A 15 9.93 -0.62 6.43
CA LEU A 15 10.93 -0.29 5.41
C LEU A 15 11.94 -1.43 5.29
N GLU A 16 12.13 -1.96 4.09
CA GLU A 16 13.08 -3.05 3.81
C GLU A 16 14.39 -2.50 3.23
N HIS A 17 14.28 -1.71 2.15
CA HIS A 17 15.44 -1.15 1.47
C HIS A 17 15.24 0.33 1.17
N VAL A 18 16.32 1.09 1.32
CA VAL A 18 16.39 2.50 0.91
C VAL A 18 17.60 2.67 0.02
N ARG A 19 17.37 3.22 -1.17
CA ARG A 19 18.41 3.55 -2.15
C ARG A 19 18.29 5.00 -2.56
N SER A 20 19.42 5.67 -2.72
CA SER A 20 19.51 6.99 -3.32
C SER A 20 19.87 6.85 -4.79
N ALA A 21 19.29 7.71 -5.63
CA ALA A 21 19.51 7.75 -7.06
C ALA A 21 19.51 9.20 -7.58
N LEU A 22 19.93 9.36 -8.84
CA LEU A 22 19.96 10.62 -9.56
C LEU A 22 20.79 11.67 -8.81
N PHE A 23 22.11 11.47 -8.85
CA PHE A 23 23.07 12.31 -8.11
C PHE A 23 23.49 13.57 -8.88
N THR A 24 23.19 13.63 -10.18
CA THR A 24 23.41 14.81 -10.99
C THR A 24 22.22 15.76 -10.85
N PRO A 25 22.44 17.04 -10.52
CA PRO A 25 21.35 18.00 -10.45
C PRO A 25 20.71 18.22 -11.83
N PRO A 26 19.39 18.52 -11.90
CA PRO A 26 18.70 18.78 -13.15
C PRO A 26 19.08 20.16 -13.72
N PHE A 27 20.12 20.20 -14.54
CA PHE A 27 20.56 21.41 -15.25
C PHE A 27 20.01 21.47 -16.68
N LYS A 28 19.63 22.67 -17.13
CA LYS A 28 19.23 22.90 -18.53
C LYS A 28 20.43 22.87 -19.50
N SER A 29 21.63 23.16 -19.00
CA SER A 29 22.85 23.21 -19.81
C SER A 29 23.53 21.84 -19.91
N LYS A 30 23.77 21.38 -21.14
CA LYS A 30 24.49 20.13 -21.43
C LYS A 30 25.94 20.14 -20.93
N ALA A 31 26.60 21.30 -20.93
CA ALA A 31 27.96 21.44 -20.43
C ALA A 31 28.03 21.21 -18.92
N MET A 32 27.07 21.79 -18.17
CA MET A 32 26.91 21.58 -16.73
C MET A 32 26.66 20.09 -16.42
N LEU A 33 25.74 19.45 -17.12
CA LEU A 33 25.49 18.01 -16.96
C LEU A 33 26.74 17.16 -17.22
N LYS A 34 27.58 17.56 -18.19
CA LYS A 34 28.84 16.85 -18.47
C LYS A 34 29.87 17.02 -17.34
N CYS A 35 29.98 18.21 -16.75
CA CYS A 35 30.87 18.48 -15.62
C CYS A 35 30.46 17.73 -14.34
N PHE A 36 29.16 17.55 -14.13
CA PHE A 36 28.62 16.86 -12.94
C PHE A 36 28.26 15.39 -13.19
N GLY A 37 28.39 14.87 -14.42
CA GLY A 37 28.03 13.47 -14.73
C GLY A 37 28.85 12.41 -13.98
N TRP A 38 30.01 12.77 -13.41
CA TRP A 38 30.76 11.87 -12.53
C TRP A 38 30.07 11.67 -11.17
N LEU A 39 29.19 12.57 -10.74
CA LEU A 39 28.39 12.41 -9.53
C LEU A 39 27.48 11.19 -9.62
N GLU A 40 27.00 10.76 -10.79
CA GLU A 40 26.23 9.50 -10.85
C GLU A 40 27.04 8.29 -10.38
N LYS A 41 28.36 8.33 -10.55
CA LYS A 41 29.26 7.24 -10.15
C LYS A 41 29.73 7.39 -8.70
N ALA A 42 30.02 8.62 -8.25
CA ALA A 42 30.58 8.88 -6.93
C ALA A 42 29.54 9.32 -5.87
N GLY A 43 28.35 9.73 -6.31
CA GLY A 43 27.32 10.37 -5.51
C GLY A 43 26.68 9.46 -4.47
N ALA A 44 26.83 8.14 -4.60
CA ALA A 44 26.45 7.18 -3.56
C ALA A 44 27.13 7.48 -2.20
N PHE A 45 28.30 8.12 -2.21
CA PHE A 45 29.03 8.54 -1.01
C PHE A 45 28.73 9.98 -0.59
N MET A 46 28.01 10.74 -1.41
CA MET A 46 27.66 12.15 -1.16
C MET A 46 26.13 12.32 -1.11
N PRO A 47 25.50 12.07 0.05
CA PRO A 47 24.04 12.05 0.20
C PRO A 47 23.38 13.41 -0.09
N LEU A 48 24.12 14.52 -0.05
CA LEU A 48 23.61 15.86 -0.35
C LEU A 48 23.12 16.01 -1.81
N PHE A 49 23.66 15.21 -2.73
CA PHE A 49 23.34 15.30 -4.15
C PHE A 49 22.28 14.29 -4.61
N SER A 50 21.77 13.45 -3.71
CA SER A 50 20.70 12.47 -3.99
C SER A 50 19.37 13.16 -4.31
N GLY A 51 19.05 13.32 -5.58
CA GLY A 51 17.80 13.94 -6.04
C GLY A 51 16.57 13.04 -5.88
N LEU A 52 16.77 11.72 -5.73
CA LEU A 52 15.68 10.76 -5.63
C LEU A 52 15.99 9.68 -4.58
N TYR A 53 14.99 9.34 -3.78
CA TYR A 53 15.03 8.19 -2.88
C TYR A 53 14.06 7.11 -3.38
N PHE A 54 14.59 5.91 -3.63
CA PHE A 54 13.81 4.71 -3.83
C PHE A 54 13.66 3.99 -2.49
N VAL A 55 12.41 3.80 -2.06
CA VAL A 55 12.08 3.14 -0.80
C VAL A 55 11.23 1.92 -1.12
N GLU A 56 11.73 0.76 -0.74
CA GLU A 56 10.99 -0.49 -0.74
C GLU A 56 10.42 -0.71 0.66
N ALA A 57 9.11 -0.88 0.73
CA ALA A 57 8.40 -1.02 1.99
C ALA A 57 7.24 -2.02 1.85
N SER A 58 7.06 -2.81 2.89
CA SER A 58 6.05 -3.86 2.96
C SER A 58 5.00 -3.50 4.01
N LYS A 59 3.73 -3.78 3.72
CA LYS A 59 2.62 -3.61 4.67
C LYS A 59 1.75 -4.85 4.67
N GLN A 60 1.60 -5.46 5.82
CA GLN A 60 0.72 -6.60 6.00
C GLN A 60 -0.70 -6.11 6.25
N VAL A 61 -1.62 -6.44 5.33
CA VAL A 61 -3.03 -6.12 5.48
C VAL A 61 -3.75 -7.37 5.97
N PHE A 62 -4.19 -7.35 7.23
CA PHE A 62 -5.00 -8.42 7.79
C PHE A 62 -6.42 -8.32 7.26
N ALA A 63 -6.97 -9.42 6.74
CA ALA A 63 -8.38 -9.50 6.43
C ALA A 63 -9.17 -9.38 7.73
N LEU A 64 -10.03 -8.37 7.85
CA LEU A 64 -11.07 -8.38 8.87
C LEU A 64 -11.91 -9.63 8.62
N THR A 65 -11.80 -10.61 9.49
CA THR A 65 -12.71 -11.76 9.49
C THR A 65 -14.09 -11.17 9.67
N LYS A 66 -14.86 -11.06 8.58
CA LYS A 66 -16.29 -10.80 8.67
C LYS A 66 -16.79 -11.87 9.62
N GLU A 67 -17.35 -11.46 10.76
CA GLU A 67 -18.02 -12.39 11.66
C GLU A 67 -18.83 -13.39 10.82
N PRO A 68 -18.81 -14.69 11.15
CA PRO A 68 -19.57 -15.66 10.39
C PRO A 68 -20.99 -15.13 10.27
N ILE A 69 -21.44 -14.88 9.04
CA ILE A 69 -22.77 -14.34 8.77
C ILE A 69 -23.74 -15.31 9.45
N ARG A 70 -24.29 -14.91 10.60
CA ARG A 70 -25.20 -15.73 11.38
C ARG A 70 -26.52 -15.72 10.63
N VAL A 71 -26.63 -16.58 9.62
CA VAL A 71 -27.84 -16.76 8.85
C VAL A 71 -28.89 -17.23 9.84
N LYS A 72 -29.82 -16.35 10.23
CA LYS A 72 -30.93 -16.75 11.10
C LYS A 72 -31.71 -17.85 10.36
N PRO A 73 -31.90 -19.03 10.95
CA PRO A 73 -32.70 -20.06 10.29
C PRO A 73 -34.09 -19.49 10.05
N VAL A 74 -34.51 -19.47 8.78
CA VAL A 74 -35.87 -19.07 8.41
C VAL A 74 -36.80 -20.13 8.99
N LYS A 75 -37.60 -19.75 9.99
CA LYS A 75 -38.60 -20.64 10.59
C LYS A 75 -39.63 -20.98 9.51
N PRO A 76 -39.85 -22.27 9.17
CA PRO A 76 -40.91 -22.62 8.24
C PRO A 76 -42.25 -22.17 8.82
N ARG A 77 -42.99 -21.38 8.06
CA ARG A 77 -44.34 -20.94 8.41
C ARG A 77 -45.28 -22.12 8.16
N ASN A 78 -45.80 -22.73 9.23
CA ASN A 78 -46.86 -23.72 9.09
C ASN A 78 -48.10 -23.02 8.53
N VAL A 79 -48.39 -23.28 7.26
CA VAL A 79 -49.65 -22.90 6.63
C VAL A 79 -50.64 -24.00 6.97
N ASN A 80 -51.57 -23.70 7.89
CA ASN A 80 -52.71 -24.58 8.13
C ASN A 80 -53.63 -24.47 6.91
N ILE A 81 -53.57 -25.45 6.01
CA ILE A 81 -54.55 -25.61 4.93
C ILE A 81 -55.84 -26.08 5.60
N GLY A 82 -56.72 -25.12 5.88
CA GLY A 82 -58.02 -25.36 6.49
C GLY A 82 -58.97 -26.09 5.55
N ALA A 83 -59.57 -27.15 6.09
CA ALA A 83 -60.88 -27.71 5.77
C ALA A 83 -61.18 -28.05 4.29
N THR A 84 -61.07 -29.34 3.96
CA THR A 84 -61.85 -29.95 2.87
C THR A 84 -63.29 -30.13 3.36
N PRO A 85 -64.32 -29.59 2.69
CA PRO A 85 -65.70 -29.84 3.07
C PRO A 85 -66.07 -31.29 2.74
N GLN A 86 -66.64 -32.00 3.72
CA GLN A 86 -67.19 -33.35 3.57
C GLN A 86 -68.52 -33.27 2.79
N PRO A 87 -68.71 -34.04 1.70
CA PRO A 87 -69.99 -34.11 1.00
C PRO A 87 -70.99 -35.03 1.73
N SER A 88 -72.22 -34.54 1.84
CA SER A 88 -73.44 -35.19 2.34
C SER A 88 -74.04 -36.19 1.36
#